data_AF-A0A6B3HAX4-F1
#
_entry.id   AF-A0A6B3HAX4-F1
#
_cell.length_a   1.000
_cell.length_b   1.000
_cell.length_c   1.000
_cell.angle_alpha   90.00
_cell.angle_beta   90.00
_cell.angle_gamma   90.00
#
_symmetry.space_group_name_H-M   'P 1'
#
loop_
_entity.id
_entity.type
_entity.pdbx_description
1 polymer ?
#
loop_
_entity_poly.entity_id
_entity_poly.type
_entity_poly.pdbx_seq_one_letter_code
_entity_poly.pdbx_strand_id
1 'polypeptide(L)'
;GAEIHGVDLSRPLATSVRAELDRALLEWKVLFFREQHLSSQQQRAFAGHWGELETNPLLATGDDPEVARLDRTTVPTFENVWHADVTFR
;
A
#
# COMPACT_ATOMS: atom_id res chain seq x y z
N GLY A 1 -9.60 9.56 -7.54
CA GLY A 1 -9.39 8.12 -7.32
C GLY A 1 -9.77 7.35 -8.56
N ALA A 2 -9.04 6.27 -8.87
CA ALA A 2 -9.30 5.42 -10.04
C ALA A 2 -9.25 3.93 -9.68
N GLU A 3 -10.05 3.11 -10.35
CA GLU A 3 -9.99 1.65 -10.26
C GLU A 3 -9.22 1.10 -11.47
N ILE A 4 -8.23 0.24 -11.22
CA ILE A 4 -7.34 -0.32 -12.23
C ILE A 4 -7.63 -1.81 -12.41
N HIS A 5 -7.74 -2.23 -13.67
CA HIS A 5 -8.04 -3.61 -14.05
C HIS A 5 -6.97 -4.17 -14.99
N GLY A 6 -6.95 -5.49 -15.16
CA GLY A 6 -6.07 -6.16 -16.12
C GLY A 6 -4.61 -6.29 -15.70
N VAL A 7 -4.31 -6.03 -14.42
CA VAL A 7 -2.97 -6.21 -13.83
C VAL A 7 -3.03 -7.26 -12.71
N ASP A 8 -2.02 -8.12 -12.66
CA ASP A 8 -1.79 -9.11 -11.60
C ASP A 8 -0.63 -8.61 -10.72
N LEU A 9 -0.96 -8.10 -9.53
CA LEU A 9 0.02 -7.55 -8.59
C LEU A 9 0.83 -8.62 -7.85
N SER A 10 0.48 -9.90 -8.02
CA SER A 10 1.19 -11.03 -7.41
C SER A 10 2.52 -11.34 -8.11
N ARG A 11 2.79 -10.68 -9.24
CA ARG A 11 3.97 -10.86 -10.10
C ARG A 11 4.76 -9.56 -10.27
N PRO A 12 6.05 -9.64 -10.61
CA PRO A 12 6.83 -8.45 -10.97
C PRO A 12 6.19 -7.65 -12.10
N LEU A 13 6.09 -6.33 -11.92
CA LEU A 13 5.53 -5.45 -12.94
C LEU A 13 6.51 -5.25 -14.09
N ALA A 14 5.98 -5.28 -15.32
CA ALA A 14 6.72 -4.76 -16.46
C ALA A 14 6.97 -3.25 -16.29
N THR A 15 8.12 -2.77 -16.75
CA THR A 15 8.52 -1.36 -16.62
C THR A 15 7.48 -0.39 -17.20
N SER A 16 6.83 -0.76 -18.31
CA SER A 16 5.76 0.03 -18.93
C SER A 16 4.52 0.15 -18.04
N VAL A 17 4.09 -0.97 -17.44
CA VAL A 17 2.95 -1.00 -16.50
C VAL A 17 3.26 -0.15 -15.28
N ARG A 18 4.45 -0.30 -14.70
CA ARG A 18 4.91 0.51 -13.57
C ARG A 18 4.96 2.01 -13.88
N ALA A 19 5.36 2.40 -15.10
CA ALA A 19 5.31 3.81 -15.52
C ALA A 19 3.87 4.34 -15.67
N GLU A 20 2.96 3.50 -16.17
CA GLU A 20 1.54 3.85 -16.28
C GLU A 20 0.86 4.00 -14.92
N LEU A 21 1.15 3.10 -13.97
CA LEU A 21 0.64 3.21 -12.60
C LEU A 21 1.14 4.47 -11.90
N ASP A 22 2.39 4.88 -12.12
CA ASP A 22 2.91 6.15 -11.59
C ASP A 22 2.16 7.34 -12.14
N ARG A 23 1.97 7.40 -13.46
CA ARG A 23 1.19 8.46 -14.10
C ARG A 23 -0.24 8.49 -13.54
N ALA A 24 -0.86 7.32 -13.38
CA ALA A 24 -2.21 7.21 -12.82
C ALA A 24 -2.26 7.67 -11.36
N LEU A 25 -1.27 7.32 -10.54
CA LEU A 25 -1.20 7.75 -9.14
C LEU A 25 -1.02 9.27 -9.04
N LEU A 26 -0.16 9.85 -9.87
CA LEU A 26 0.05 11.30 -9.91
C LEU A 26 -1.20 12.07 -10.36
N GLU A 27 -1.98 11.53 -11.29
CA GLU A 27 -3.23 12.14 -11.76
C GLU A 27 -4.35 11.98 -10.71
N TRP A 28 -4.62 10.74 -10.29
CA TRP A 28 -5.83 10.39 -9.54
C TRP A 28 -5.66 10.33 -8.03
N LYS A 29 -4.42 10.45 -7.54
CA LYS A 29 -3.98 10.48 -6.13
C LYS A 29 -4.20 9.20 -5.33
N VAL A 30 -5.19 8.40 -5.70
CA VAL A 30 -5.52 7.12 -5.07
C VAL A 30 -5.95 6.12 -6.13
N LEU A 31 -5.39 4.91 -6.07
CA LEU A 31 -5.65 3.80 -6.99
C LEU A 31 -6.20 2.59 -6.24
N PHE A 32 -7.19 1.92 -6.83
CA PHE A 32 -7.78 0.69 -6.30
C PHE A 32 -7.56 -0.48 -7.26
N PHE A 33 -7.23 -1.65 -6.73
CA PHE A 33 -7.05 -2.88 -7.48
C PHE A 33 -7.92 -3.97 -6.85
N ARG A 34 -9.00 -4.36 -7.55
CA ARG A 34 -9.93 -5.39 -7.04
C ARG A 34 -9.36 -6.79 -7.27
N GLU A 35 -9.86 -7.75 -6.48
CA GLU A 35 -9.57 -9.18 -6.61
C GLU A 35 -8.08 -9.57 -6.53
N GLN A 36 -7.25 -8.73 -5.90
CA GLN A 36 -5.84 -9.01 -5.68
C GLN A 36 -5.65 -9.78 -4.37
N HIS A 37 -5.18 -11.01 -4.47
CA HIS A 37 -4.87 -11.87 -3.31
C HIS A 37 -3.35 -11.98 -3.19
N LEU A 38 -2.75 -11.15 -2.31
CA LEU A 38 -1.31 -11.04 -2.16
C LEU A 38 -0.85 -11.62 -0.83
N SER A 39 0.31 -12.29 -0.83
CA SER A 39 1.07 -12.51 0.41
C SER A 39 1.73 -11.21 0.87
N SER A 40 2.14 -11.13 2.13
CA SER A 40 2.89 -9.97 2.66
C SER A 40 4.18 -9.71 1.86
N GLN A 41 4.86 -10.76 1.38
CA GLN A 41 6.03 -10.61 0.52
C GLN A 41 5.68 -9.99 -0.84
N GLN A 42 4.55 -10.36 -1.44
CA GLN A 42 4.09 -9.79 -2.72
C GLN A 42 3.62 -8.34 -2.54
N GLN A 43 2.90 -8.04 -1.45
CA GLN A 43 2.50 -6.68 -1.11
C GLN A 43 3.72 -5.78 -0.92
N ARG A 44 4.73 -6.22 -0.16
CA ARG A 44 6.00 -5.52 0.00
C ARG A 44 6.67 -5.29 -1.36
N ALA A 45 6.80 -6.33 -2.18
CA ALA A 45 7.45 -6.23 -3.49
C ALA A 45 6.74 -5.22 -4.40
N PHE A 46 5.40 -5.21 -4.38
CA PHE A 46 4.60 -4.23 -5.10
C PHE A 46 4.80 -2.80 -4.56
N ALA A 47 4.76 -2.60 -3.24
CA ALA A 47 4.94 -1.29 -2.62
C ALA A 47 6.34 -0.70 -2.88
N GLY A 48 7.38 -1.54 -2.91
CA GLY A 48 8.77 -1.13 -3.16
C GLY A 48 9.00 -0.50 -4.54
N HIS A 49 8.02 -0.58 -5.44
CA HIS A 49 8.04 0.17 -6.69
C HIS A 49 7.96 1.70 -6.51
N TRP A 50 7.53 2.21 -5.34
CA TRP A 50 7.42 3.66 -5.07
C TRP A 50 8.52 4.24 -4.20
N GLY A 51 9.50 3.43 -3.78
CA GLY A 51 10.63 3.88 -2.98
C GLY A 51 10.98 2.91 -1.87
N GLU A 52 11.86 3.36 -0.98
CA GLU A 52 12.18 2.64 0.25
C GLU A 52 10.95 2.56 1.16
N LEU A 53 10.75 1.40 1.78
CA LEU A 53 9.62 1.17 2.66
C LEU A 53 9.95 1.64 4.07
N GLU A 54 9.04 2.45 4.64
CA GLU A 54 9.12 2.87 6.02
C GLU A 54 8.29 1.93 6.91
N THR A 55 8.83 1.59 8.08
CA THR A 55 8.09 0.86 9.11
C THR A 55 7.59 1.82 10.19
N ASN A 56 6.36 1.61 10.64
CA ASN A 56 5.78 2.41 11.72
C ASN A 56 5.91 1.67 13.06
N PRO A 57 6.70 2.16 14.03
CA PRO A 57 6.92 1.49 15.31
C PRO A 57 5.67 1.44 16.20
N LEU A 58 4.62 2.20 15.88
CA LEU A 58 3.35 2.20 16.59
C LEU A 58 2.40 1.09 16.12
N LEU A 59 2.68 0.48 14.97
CA LEU A 59 1.85 -0.57 14.39
C LEU A 59 2.48 -1.95 14.63
N ALA A 60 1.63 -2.96 14.82
CA ALA A 60 2.08 -4.33 14.92
C ALA A 60 2.69 -4.79 13.59
N THR A 61 3.77 -5.56 13.64
CA THR A 61 4.36 -6.19 12.45
C THR A 61 3.50 -7.37 11.98
N GLY A 62 3.32 -7.51 10.68
CA GLY A 62 2.69 -8.67 10.05
C GLY A 62 3.65 -9.83 9.83
N ASP A 63 3.31 -10.71 8.88
CA ASP A 63 4.16 -11.85 8.50
C ASP A 63 5.47 -11.42 7.80
N ASP A 64 5.57 -10.14 7.44
CA ASP A 64 6.74 -9.53 6.82
C ASP A 64 7.13 -8.26 7.62
N PRO A 65 8.43 -8.01 7.91
CA PRO A 65 8.87 -6.89 8.75
C PRO A 65 8.51 -5.51 8.20
N GLU A 66 8.32 -5.38 6.88
CA GLU A 66 7.96 -4.12 6.23
C GLU A 66 6.44 -3.98 5.99
N VAL A 67 5.64 -4.95 6.45
CA VAL A 67 4.19 -4.93 6.33
C VAL A 67 3.57 -4.80 7.72
N ALA A 68 2.88 -3.69 7.96
CA ALA A 68 2.12 -3.48 9.19
C ALA A 68 0.83 -4.32 9.19
N ARG A 69 0.50 -4.90 10.34
CA ARG A 69 -0.77 -5.56 10.60
C ARG A 69 -1.73 -4.57 11.23
N LEU A 70 -2.81 -4.27 10.51
CA LEU A 70 -3.95 -3.54 11.03
C LEU A 70 -5.04 -4.54 11.39
N ASP A 71 -5.30 -4.71 12.69
CA ASP A 71 -6.42 -5.50 13.17
C ASP A 71 -7.35 -4.65 14.03
N ARG A 72 -8.59 -5.12 14.14
CA ARG A 72 -9.59 -4.47 14.97
C ARG A 72 -9.34 -4.89 16.43
N THR A 73 -8.34 -4.30 17.06
CA THR A 73 -8.17 -4.38 18.51
C THR A 73 -9.22 -3.50 19.22
N THR A 74 -9.43 -3.73 20.52
CA THR A 74 -10.33 -2.92 21.37
C THR A 74 -9.72 -1.59 21.79
N VAL A 75 -8.49 -1.27 21.35
CA VAL A 75 -7.81 -0.02 21.69
C VAL A 75 -8.33 1.09 20.77
N PRO A 76 -8.80 2.23 21.30
CA PRO A 76 -9.25 3.35 20.49
C PRO A 76 -8.09 3.84 19.63
N THR A 77 -8.31 3.78 18.33
CA THR A 77 -7.41 4.32 17.32
C THR A 77 -7.94 5.67 16.82
N PHE A 78 -7.01 6.53 16.40
CA PHE A 78 -7.31 7.88 15.92
C PHE A 78 -7.58 7.95 14.41
N GLU A 79 -7.67 6.80 13.71
CA GLU A 79 -7.93 6.77 12.27
C GLU A 79 -9.32 7.32 11.86
N ASN A 80 -10.25 7.45 12.80
CA ASN A 80 -11.64 7.88 12.55
C ASN A 80 -11.80 9.42 12.42
N VAL A 81 -10.71 10.16 12.27
CA VAL A 81 -10.70 11.61 12.01
C VAL A 81 -10.09 11.85 10.62
N TRP A 82 -10.51 12.87 9.89
CA TRP A 82 -9.85 13.25 8.63
C TRP A 82 -8.40 13.66 8.88
N HIS A 83 -7.44 12.95 8.28
CA HIS A 83 -6.01 13.17 8.46
C HIS A 83 -5.20 12.80 7.22
N ALA A 84 -3.91 13.17 7.25
CA ALA A 84 -2.87 12.56 6.44
C ALA A 84 -1.83 11.98 7.41
N ASP A 85 -1.23 10.84 7.05
CA ASP A 85 -0.37 10.10 7.95
C ASP A 85 0.89 10.89 8.37
N VAL A 86 1.28 10.73 9.63
CA VAL A 86 2.59 11.13 10.20
C VAL A 86 3.04 12.59 9.97
N THR A 87 2.11 13.53 9.78
CA THR A 87 2.40 14.96 9.54
C THR A 87 3.14 15.70 10.67
N PHE A 88 3.38 15.05 11.81
CA PHE A 88 4.16 15.58 12.94
C PHE A 88 5.67 15.28 12.85
N ARG A 89 6.10 14.54 11.83
CA ARG A 89 7.51 14.18 11.61
C ARG A 89 8.27 15.27 10.85
#